data_AF-A0A832ZAB6-F1
#
_entry.id   AF-A0A832ZAB6-F1
#
_cell.length_a   1.000
_cell.length_b   1.000
_cell.length_c   1.000
_cell.angle_alpha   90.00
_cell.angle_beta   90.00
_cell.angle_gamma   90.00
#
_symmetry.space_group_name_H-M   'P 1'
#
loop_
_entity.id
_entity.type
_entity.pdbx_description
1 polymer ?
#
loop_
_entity_poly.entity_id
_entity_poly.type
_entity_poly.pdbx_seq_one_letter_code
_entity_poly.pdbx_strand_id
1 'polypeptide(L)' 'VAVAIDGPIVGRHIHPGEILYVDLSRDDAIRLVKDLRDMLDESDIKALKMIAKVKAREDPFWTAL' A
#
# COMPACT_ATOMS: atom_id res chain seq x y z
N VAL A 1 -2.36 17.40 5.40
CA VAL A 1 -3.51 16.94 6.22
C VAL A 1 -3.01 16.37 7.53
N ALA A 2 -3.88 16.21 8.54
CA ALA A 2 -3.55 15.46 9.77
C ALA A 2 -4.35 14.14 9.76
N VAL A 3 -3.71 13.04 10.15
CA VAL A 3 -4.33 11.70 10.19
C VAL A 3 -4.11 11.12 11.59
N ALA A 4 -5.17 10.66 12.23
CA ALA A 4 -5.08 9.89 13.47
C ALA A 4 -4.88 8.41 13.13
N ILE A 5 -3.84 7.78 13.67
CA ILE A 5 -3.52 6.36 13.47
C ILE A 5 -3.54 5.69 14.83
N ASP A 6 -4.46 4.75 15.03
CA ASP A 6 -4.59 4.00 16.27
C ASP A 6 -3.65 2.79 16.30
N GLY A 7 -3.04 2.52 17.46
CA GLY A 7 -2.09 1.41 17.67
C GLY A 7 -0.60 1.77 17.72
N PRO A 8 0.01 2.37 16.67
CA PRO A 8 1.45 2.61 16.66
C PRO A 8 1.86 3.78 17.57
N ILE A 9 3.13 3.79 17.97
CA ILE A 9 3.73 4.82 18.83
C ILE A 9 4.84 5.49 18.01
N VAL A 10 4.78 6.81 17.89
CA VAL A 10 5.82 7.61 17.22
C VAL A 10 7.11 7.55 18.01
N GLY A 11 8.24 7.34 17.33
CA GLY A 11 9.56 7.13 17.93
C GLY A 11 9.80 5.70 18.45
N ARG A 12 8.88 4.77 18.16
CA ARG A 12 9.06 3.34 18.43
C ARG A 12 8.66 2.46 17.25
N HIS A 13 7.39 2.54 16.85
CA HIS A 13 6.87 1.76 15.72
C HIS A 13 7.03 2.51 14.39
N ILE A 14 6.86 3.84 14.42
CA ILE A 14 7.00 4.73 13.26
C ILE A 14 7.88 5.93 13.61
N HIS A 15 8.66 6.43 12.67
CA HIS A 15 9.57 7.56 12.86
C HIS A 15 9.25 8.72 11.89
N PRO A 16 9.47 9.98 12.31
CA PRO A 16 9.32 11.12 11.41
C PRO A 16 10.17 10.98 10.14
N GLY A 17 9.58 11.26 8.99
CA GLY A 17 10.23 11.14 7.68
C GLY A 17 10.07 9.77 7.01
N GLU A 18 9.51 8.77 7.68
CA GLU A 18 9.17 7.50 7.06
C GLU A 18 7.97 7.62 6.11
N ILE A 19 7.98 6.80 5.05
CA ILE A 19 6.86 6.66 4.13
C ILE A 19 6.04 5.44 4.57
N LEU A 20 4.78 5.69 4.95
CA LEU A 20 3.84 4.63 5.30
C LEU A 20 3.04 4.22 4.06
N TYR A 21 2.75 2.93 3.98
CA TYR A 21 1.96 2.32 2.90
C TYR A 21 0.67 1.73 3.47
N VAL A 22 -0.39 1.71 2.66
CA VAL A 22 -1.63 1.02 3.02
C VAL A 22 -1.39 -0.49 2.99
N ASP A 23 -1.82 -1.17 4.04
CA ASP A 23 -1.75 -2.62 4.13
C ASP A 23 -2.89 -3.28 3.33
N LEU A 24 -2.75 -3.32 2.00
CA LEU A 24 -3.79 -3.87 1.11
C LEU A 24 -3.90 -5.40 1.20
N SER A 25 -5.11 -5.95 1.28
CA SER A 25 -5.30 -7.39 1.13
C SER A 25 -5.07 -7.84 -0.33
N ARG A 26 -4.84 -9.14 -0.53
CA ARG A 26 -4.72 -9.70 -1.90
C ARG A 26 -6.00 -9.49 -2.71
N ASP A 27 -7.16 -9.68 -2.07
CA ASP A 27 -8.46 -9.56 -2.72
C ASP A 27 -8.74 -8.11 -3.13
N ASP A 28 -8.43 -7.14 -2.26
CA ASP A 28 -8.56 -5.71 -2.59
C ASP A 28 -7.62 -5.31 -3.72
N ALA A 29 -6.38 -5.80 -3.70
CA ALA A 29 -5.42 -5.56 -4.77
C ALA A 29 -5.91 -6.13 -6.12
N ILE A 30 -6.48 -7.33 -6.12
CA ILE A 30 -7.09 -7.93 -7.32
C ILE A 30 -8.27 -7.07 -7.79
N ARG A 31 -9.15 -6.66 -6.89
CA ARG A 31 -10.30 -5.81 -7.21
C ARG A 31 -9.88 -4.47 -7.82
N LEU A 32 -8.85 -3.83 -7.28
CA LEU A 32 -8.29 -2.59 -7.82
C LEU A 32 -7.79 -2.76 -9.26
N VAL A 33 -7.11 -3.88 -9.55
CA VAL A 33 -6.51 -4.11 -10.88
C VAL A 33 -7.52 -4.67 -11.90
N LYS A 34 -8.49 -5.46 -11.47
CA LYS A 34 -9.44 -6.13 -12.39
C LYS A 34 -10.75 -5.36 -12.57
N ASP A 35 -11.30 -4.82 -11.49
CA ASP A 35 -12.66 -4.30 -11.49
C ASP A 35 -12.69 -2.76 -11.52
N LEU A 36 -11.68 -2.12 -10.92
CA LEU A 36 -11.65 -0.66 -10.69
C LEU A 36 -10.53 0.05 -11.45
N ARG A 37 -9.89 -0.62 -12.40
CA ARG A 37 -8.69 -0.11 -13.07
C ARG A 37 -8.89 1.26 -13.72
N ASP A 38 -10.04 1.46 -14.35
CA ASP A 38 -10.37 2.69 -15.07
C ASP A 38 -10.61 3.89 -14.14
N MET A 39 -10.74 3.65 -12.83
CA MET A 39 -10.87 4.69 -11.81
C MET A 39 -9.53 5.11 -11.19
N LEU A 40 -8.44 4.40 -11.49
CA LEU A 40 -7.13 4.65 -10.91
C LEU A 40 -6.32 5.58 -11.83
N ASP A 41 -5.89 6.70 -11.28
CA ASP A 41 -4.99 7.60 -11.99
C ASP A 41 -3.53 7.11 -11.94
N GLU A 42 -2.62 7.80 -12.62
CA GLU A 42 -1.21 7.41 -12.66
C GLU A 42 -0.56 7.38 -11.26
N SER A 43 -1.01 8.26 -10.36
CA SER A 43 -0.50 8.35 -9.00
C SER A 43 -0.97 7.16 -8.15
N ASP A 44 -2.22 6.74 -8.31
CA ASP A 44 -2.77 5.54 -7.69
C ASP A 44 -2.03 4.29 -8.17
N ILE A 45 -1.80 4.18 -9.48
CA ILE A 45 -1.07 3.06 -10.09
C ILE A 45 0.36 3.02 -9.55
N LYS A 46 1.01 4.17 -9.40
CA LYS A 46 2.36 4.25 -8.83
C LYS A 46 2.37 3.83 -7.36
N ALA A 47 1.39 4.27 -6.57
CA ALA A 47 1.24 3.86 -5.18
C ALA A 47 1.06 2.34 -5.07
N LEU A 48 0.18 1.75 -5.89
CA LEU A 48 -0.04 0.30 -5.91
C LEU A 48 1.23 -0.49 -6.23
N LYS A 49 2.03 -0.02 -7.20
CA LYS A 49 3.34 -0.62 -7.52
C LYS A 49 4.34 -0.53 -6.36
N MET A 50 4.34 0.58 -5.61
CA MET A 50 5.21 0.72 -4.44
C MET A 50 4.77 -0.23 -3.31
N ILE A 51 3.46 -0.36 -3.06
CA ILE A 51 2.90 -1.32 -2.10
C ILE A 51 3.31 -2.74 -2.50
N ALA A 52 3.10 -3.12 -3.76
CA ALA A 52 3.45 -4.43 -4.28
C ALA A 52 4.95 -4.74 -4.09
N LYS A 53 5.82 -3.76 -4.39
CA LYS A 53 7.27 -3.90 -4.18
C LYS A 53 7.66 -4.14 -2.71
N VAL A 54 7.00 -3.48 -1.76
CA VAL A 54 7.27 -3.67 -0.33
C VAL A 54 6.78 -5.05 0.11
N LYS A 55 5.54 -5.42 -0.24
CA LYS A 55 4.93 -6.70 0.15
C LYS A 55 5.53 -7.93 -0.52
N ALA A 56 6.07 -7.78 -1.73
CA ALA A 56 6.75 -8.86 -2.46
C ALA A 56 7.97 -9.43 -1.72
N ARG A 57 8.51 -8.70 -0.74
CA ARG A 57 9.60 -9.19 0.13
C ARG A 57 9.18 -10.36 1.02
N GLU A 58 7.90 -10.45 1.35
CA GLU A 58 7.35 -11.46 2.26
C GLU A 58 6.42 -12.44 1.54
N ASP A 59 5.72 -11.97 0.51
CA ASP A 59 4.70 -12.75 -0.19
C ASP A 59 4.86 -12.64 -1.72
N PRO A 60 5.26 -13.73 -2.42
CA PRO A 60 5.48 -13.73 -3.86
C PRO A 60 4.27 -13.34 -4.71
N PHE A 61 3.04 -13.43 -4.18
CA PHE A 61 1.83 -12.97 -4.86
C PHE A 61 1.99 -11.55 -5.42
N TRP A 62 2.62 -10.66 -4.65
CA TRP A 62 2.78 -9.25 -5.02
C TRP A 62 3.80 -8.99 -6.12
N THR A 63 4.63 -9.98 -6.48
CA THR A 63 5.56 -9.85 -7.62
C THR A 63 4.81 -9.84 -8.96
N ALA A 64 3.62 -10.46 -9.00
CA ALA A 64 2.82 -10.59 -10.20
C ALA A 64 1.74 -9.51 -10.36
N LEU A 65 1.62 -8.60 -9.38
CA LEU A 65 0.65 -7.50 -9.35
C LEU A 65 1.24 -6.24 -10.02
#